data_AF-A0A8T1BCN6-F1
#
_entry.id   AF-A0A8T1BCN6-F1
#
_cell.length_a   1.000
_cell.length_b   1.000
_cell.length_c   1.000
_cell.angle_alpha   90.00
_cell.angle_beta   90.00
_cell.angle_gamma   90.00
#
_symmetry.space_group_name_H-M   'P 1'
#
loop_
_entity.id
_entity.type
_entity.pdbx_description
1 polymer ?
#
loop_
_entity_poly.entity_id
_entity_poly.type
_entity_poly.pdbx_seq_one_letter_code
_entity_poly.pdbx_strand_id
1 'polypeptide(L)'
;MSNTESQRVAIPPPQEAVYDSHDAAESALHQWTRDHGFNVSRRRVRYTDGPDRQVWARNYECNRAGAPKNTQHVTEDNFVNV
;
A
#
# COMPACT_ATOMS: atom_id res chain seq x y z
N MET A 1 -23.36 -6.58 25.09
CA MET A 1 -22.86 -5.75 23.99
C MET A 1 -21.39 -5.48 24.25
N SER A 2 -20.50 -6.19 23.57
CA SER A 2 -19.06 -6.06 23.81
C SER A 2 -18.56 -4.77 23.16
N ASN A 3 -18.26 -3.75 23.98
CA ASN A 3 -17.59 -2.53 23.53
C ASN A 3 -16.22 -2.91 22.98
N THR A 4 -16.09 -2.95 21.65
CA THR A 4 -14.78 -3.07 21.02
C THR A 4 -14.23 -1.65 20.91
N GLU A 5 -13.56 -1.18 21.96
CA GLU A 5 -12.81 0.07 21.88
C GLU A 5 -11.71 -0.08 20.82
N SER A 6 -11.68 0.87 19.88
CA SER A 6 -10.65 0.89 18.84
C SER A 6 -9.31 1.27 19.47
N GLN A 7 -8.45 0.28 19.69
CA GLN A 7 -7.10 0.51 20.18
C GLN A 7 -6.21 1.07 19.06
N ARG A 8 -5.58 2.23 19.32
CA ARG A 8 -4.53 2.76 18.44
C ARG A 8 -3.23 2.01 18.70
N VAL A 9 -2.66 1.43 17.66
CA VAL A 9 -1.35 0.78 17.71
C VAL A 9 -0.36 1.67 16.96
N ALA A 10 0.74 2.03 17.63
CA ALA A 10 1.86 2.69 16.98
C ALA A 10 2.73 1.64 16.28
N ILE A 11 2.98 1.84 14.99
CA ILE A 11 3.80 0.94 14.18
C ILE A 11 5.06 1.72 13.81
N PRO A 12 6.26 1.26 14.20
CA PRO A 12 7.49 1.93 13.81
C PRO A 12 7.65 1.86 12.28
N PRO A 13 8.33 2.82 11.64
CA PRO A 13 8.64 2.69 10.21
C PRO A 13 9.56 1.50 9.94
N PRO A 14 9.52 0.90 8.73
CA PRO A 14 10.55 -0.04 8.31
C PRO A 14 11.93 0.63 8.31
N GLN A 15 12.99 -0.17 8.46
CA GLN A 15 14.36 0.33 8.32
C GLN A 15 14.59 0.85 6.90
N GLU A 16 15.33 1.95 6.79
CA GLU A 16 15.73 2.48 5.50
C GLU A 16 16.72 1.53 4.81
N ALA A 17 16.49 1.26 3.54
CA ALA A 17 17.31 0.35 2.74
C ALA A 17 17.35 0.80 1.28
N VAL A 18 18.42 0.43 0.59
CA VAL A 18 18.60 0.63 -0.86
C VAL A 18 18.29 -0.68 -1.56
N TYR A 19 17.50 -0.61 -2.63
CA TYR A 19 17.08 -1.77 -3.42
C TYR A 19 17.49 -1.60 -4.87
N ASP A 20 17.79 -2.72 -5.54
CA ASP A 20 18.23 -2.74 -6.94
C ASP A 20 17.15 -2.24 -7.92
N SER A 21 15.89 -2.32 -7.52
CA SER A 21 14.76 -1.87 -8.33
C SER A 21 13.60 -1.38 -7.47
N HIS A 22 12.70 -0.64 -8.11
CA HIS A 22 11.44 -0.24 -7.49
C HIS A 22 10.61 -1.45 -7.04
N ASP A 23 10.52 -2.49 -7.87
CA ASP A 23 9.67 -3.64 -7.59
C ASP A 23 10.20 -4.45 -6.40
N ALA A 24 11.53 -4.50 -6.23
CA ALA A 24 12.17 -5.06 -5.04
C ALA A 24 11.82 -4.25 -3.79
N ALA A 25 11.90 -2.91 -3.86
CA ALA A 25 11.53 -2.03 -2.74
C ALA A 25 10.04 -2.17 -2.37
N GLU A 26 9.16 -2.23 -3.36
CA GLU A 26 7.71 -2.39 -3.14
C GLU A 26 7.38 -3.77 -2.54
N SER A 27 8.03 -4.84 -3.02
CA SER A 27 7.87 -6.18 -2.47
C SER A 27 8.31 -6.24 -1.00
N ALA A 28 9.44 -5.61 -0.66
CA ALA A 28 9.94 -5.53 0.71
C ALA A 28 8.99 -4.73 1.61
N LEU A 29 8.45 -3.61 1.12
CA LEU A 29 7.42 -2.84 1.83
C LEU A 29 6.18 -3.69 2.13
N HIS A 30 5.65 -4.40 1.13
CA HIS A 30 4.49 -5.27 1.32
C HIS A 30 4.74 -6.46 2.24
N GLN A 31 5.95 -7.03 2.21
CA GLN A 31 6.33 -8.07 3.16
C GLN A 31 6.32 -7.51 4.58
N TRP A 32 7.02 -6.39 4.81
CA TRP A 32 7.10 -5.76 6.11
C TRP A 32 5.71 -5.37 6.65
N THR A 33 4.83 -4.78 5.84
CA THR A 33 3.48 -4.42 6.32
C THR A 33 2.67 -5.66 6.71
N ARG A 34 2.77 -6.75 5.93
CA ARG A 34 2.07 -8.02 6.22
C ARG A 34 2.54 -8.65 7.52
N ASP A 35 3.86 -8.61 7.78
CA ASP A 35 4.44 -9.09 9.04
C ASP A 35 3.93 -8.29 10.25
N HIS A 36 3.45 -7.06 10.04
CA HIS A 36 2.86 -6.20 11.06
C HIS A 36 1.32 -6.18 11.04
N GLY A 37 0.68 -7.06 10.27
CA GLY A 37 -0.78 -7.27 10.29
C GLY A 37 -1.60 -6.27 9.48
N PHE A 38 -1.00 -5.52 8.56
CA PHE A 38 -1.72 -4.63 7.66
C PHE A 38 -1.15 -4.67 6.23
N ASN A 39 -1.79 -3.97 5.30
CA ASN A 39 -1.27 -3.85 3.96
C ASN A 39 -1.42 -2.41 3.47
N VAL A 40 -0.68 -2.08 2.42
CA VAL A 40 -0.68 -0.77 1.78
C VAL A 40 -1.07 -0.88 0.32
N SER A 41 -1.43 0.24 -0.27
CA SER A 41 -1.67 0.37 -1.71
C SER A 41 -0.98 1.63 -2.23
N ARG A 42 -0.63 1.63 -3.51
CA ARG A 42 -0.02 2.80 -4.17
C ARG A 42 -0.96 4.01 -4.05
N ARG A 43 -0.36 5.16 -3.74
CA ARG A 43 -0.99 6.49 -3.78
C ARG A 43 -0.34 7.32 -4.89
N ARG A 44 -0.58 8.65 -4.86
CA ARG A 44 -0.03 9.60 -5.83
C ARG A 44 1.50 9.55 -5.81
N VAL A 45 2.05 9.31 -7.00
CA VAL A 45 3.47 9.45 -7.31
C VAL A 45 3.87 10.92 -7.25
N ARG A 46 5.09 11.21 -6.80
CA ARG A 46 5.68 12.54 -6.80
C ARG A 46 6.74 12.63 -7.89
N TYR A 47 6.71 13.76 -8.57
CA TYR A 47 7.60 14.05 -9.69
C TYR A 47 8.48 15.23 -9.36
N THR A 48 9.65 15.26 -9.98
CA THR A 48 10.58 16.39 -9.87
C THR A 48 9.94 17.60 -10.54
N ASP A 49 10.30 18.78 -10.05
CA ASP A 49 9.90 20.02 -10.71
C ASP A 49 10.81 20.26 -11.92
N GLY A 50 10.21 20.43 -13.10
CA GLY A 50 10.94 20.61 -14.35
C GLY A 50 10.17 20.14 -15.58
N PRO A 51 10.66 20.44 -16.79
CA PRO A 51 10.07 19.97 -18.04
C PRO A 51 10.12 18.44 -18.16
N ASP A 52 11.22 17.83 -17.72
CA ASP A 52 11.44 16.38 -17.72
C ASP A 52 11.06 15.78 -16.37
N ARG A 53 9.77 15.82 -16.03
CA ARG A 53 9.23 15.29 -14.76
C ARG A 53 9.66 13.83 -14.55
N GLN A 54 10.54 13.60 -13.60
CA GLN A 54 10.99 12.26 -13.20
C GLN A 54 10.37 11.86 -11.87
N VAL A 55 10.09 10.57 -11.68
CA VAL A 55 9.57 10.05 -10.42
C VAL A 55 10.67 10.13 -9.36
N TRP A 56 10.48 10.93 -8.30
CA TRP A 56 11.41 10.94 -7.15
C TRP A 56 10.84 10.24 -5.91
N ALA A 57 9.51 10.08 -5.81
CA ALA A 57 8.91 9.29 -4.74
C ALA A 57 7.62 8.62 -5.18
N ARG A 58 7.40 7.41 -4.66
CA ARG A 58 6.12 6.69 -4.77
C ARG A 58 5.56 6.53 -3.37
N ASN A 59 4.40 7.14 -3.14
CA ASN A 59 3.75 7.11 -1.84
C ASN A 59 2.82 5.91 -1.74
N TYR A 60 2.67 5.40 -0.52
CA TYR A 60 1.76 4.32 -0.19
C TYR A 60 0.82 4.76 0.93
N GLU A 61 -0.38 4.20 0.95
CA GLU A 61 -1.34 4.41 2.02
C GLU A 61 -1.92 3.07 2.48
N CYS A 62 -2.21 2.96 3.77
CA CYS A 62 -2.85 1.78 4.34
C CYS A 62 -4.12 1.44 3.55
N ASN A 63 -4.21 0.20 3.05
CA ASN A 63 -5.49 -0.29 2.59
C ASN A 63 -6.33 -0.47 3.85
N ARG A 64 -7.38 0.32 4.03
CA ARG A 64 -8.23 0.23 5.22
C ARG A 64 -8.61 -1.24 5.41
N ALA A 65 -8.15 -1.83 6.52
CA ALA A 65 -8.21 -3.26 6.86
C ALA A 65 -9.18 -4.09 5.99
N GLY A 66 -8.68 -4.62 4.87
CA GLY A 66 -9.38 -5.63 4.08
C GLY A 66 -10.53 -5.19 3.16
N ALA A 67 -10.81 -3.89 2.98
CA ALA A 67 -11.71 -3.45 1.92
C ALA A 67 -10.90 -3.18 0.63
N PRO A 68 -10.84 -4.13 -0.34
CA PRO A 68 -10.18 -3.86 -1.60
C PRO A 68 -10.83 -2.62 -2.23
N LYS A 69 -10.01 -1.67 -2.65
CA LYS A 69 -10.48 -0.62 -3.55
C LYS A 69 -10.90 -1.33 -4.83
N ASN A 70 -12.22 -1.50 -5.03
CA ASN A 70 -12.76 -1.99 -6.28
C ASN A 70 -12.47 -0.95 -7.38
N THR A 71 -11.28 -1.06 -7.96
CA THR A 71 -10.76 -0.20 -9.04
C THR A 71 -10.71 -0.97 -10.36
N GLN A 72 -11.18 -2.21 -10.36
CA GLN A 72 -11.31 -3.01 -11.55
C GLN A 72 -12.67 -2.69 -12.19
N HIS A 73 -12.66 -2.41 -13.50
CA HIS A 73 -13.89 -2.52 -14.28
C HIS A 73 -14.35 -3.97 -14.20
N VAL A 74 -15.59 -4.17 -13.76
CA VAL A 74 -16.22 -5.49 -13.75
C VAL A 74 -16.38 -5.91 -15.21
N THR A 75 -15.50 -6.80 -15.68
CA THR A 75 -15.73 -7.60 -16.89
C THR A 75 -16.42 -8.90 -16.48
N GLU A 76 -17.23 -9.47 -17.39
CA GLU A 76 -18.04 -10.68 -17.14
C GLU A 76 -17.23 -11.89 -16.61
N ASP A 77 -15.90 -11.88 -16.77
CA ASP A 77 -15.02 -12.94 -16.29
C ASP A 77 -14.66 -12.91 -14.79
N ASN A 78 -15.03 -11.86 -14.03
CA ASN A 78 -14.62 -11.71 -12.62
C ASN A 78 -15.75 -11.94 -11.59
N PHE A 79 -16.85 -12.59 -11.97
CA PHE A 79 -17.88 -13.01 -11.02
C PHE A 79 -17.39 -14.23 -10.22
N VAL A 80 -16.78 -14.00 -9.06
CA VAL A 80 -16.69 -15.03 -8.02
C VAL A 80 -17.91 -14.89 -7.12
N ASN A 81 -18.84 -15.84 -7.25
CA ASN A 81 -19.99 -15.97 -6.36
C ASN A 81 -19.47 -16.30 -4.94
N VAL A 82 -19.81 -15.47 -3.97
CA VAL A 82 -19.66 -15.76 -2.53
C VAL A 82 -20.88 -16.56 -2.07
#